data_AF-A0A970EIP6-F1
#
_entry.id   AF-A0A970EIP6-F1
#
_cell.length_a   1.000
_cell.length_b   1.000
_cell.length_c   1.000
_cell.angle_alpha   90.00
_cell.angle_beta   90.00
_cell.angle_gamma   90.00
#
_symmetry.space_group_name_H-M   'P 1'
#
loop_
_entity.id
_entity.type
_entity.pdbx_description
1 polymer ?
#
loop_
_entity_poly.entity_id
_entity_poly.type
_entity_poly.pdbx_seq_one_letter_code
_entity_poly.pdbx_strand_id
1 'polypeptide(L)'
;MKKVFVLVIAMIMTLALTTVALAEEATVYVTVSVDGQLVVAAQPISPSEMTVDGVLRAAHAAFFPGGESGYEAGIDPMWNMFLISKAWGINTTPFVILNDAPLGAPANPGTADVTPVKNGDNIIMSLSSDPMVPAKAVSLTALVEGAEVTITATDWVLDFTTFSYSSSPLANAEVIDPETGTSLGFTDANGSLTISIPESGVVAINGLAAIPADGSSASVPGSTGAPAAPAAPAAPAAPQTPAQPTAPEEDYSLTSDKLLMQIVIWGIILLLPIFLIIMTIGRKQEHIYEQRSKKIS
;
A
#
# COMPACT_ATOMS: atom_id res chain seq x y z
N MET A 1 14.93 -49.67 19.05
CA MET A 1 14.41 -49.05 17.82
C MET A 1 13.32 -48.01 18.05
N LYS A 2 12.27 -48.26 18.88
CA LYS A 2 11.22 -47.25 19.18
C LYS A 2 11.73 -45.90 19.74
N LYS A 3 12.74 -45.90 20.60
CA LYS A 3 13.29 -44.66 21.21
C LYS A 3 14.08 -43.78 20.22
N VAL A 4 14.64 -44.37 19.17
CA VAL A 4 15.38 -43.64 18.12
C VAL A 4 14.40 -42.97 17.16
N PHE A 5 13.27 -43.64 16.86
CA PHE A 5 12.23 -43.11 15.97
C PHE A 5 11.50 -41.90 16.58
N VAL A 6 11.24 -41.91 17.90
CA VAL A 6 10.64 -40.77 18.62
C VAL A 6 11.56 -39.55 18.62
N LEU A 7 12.87 -39.77 18.74
CA LEU A 7 13.85 -38.67 18.79
C LEU A 7 14.05 -38.04 17.40
N VAL A 8 13.98 -38.83 16.33
CA VAL A 8 13.99 -38.32 14.95
C VAL A 8 12.72 -37.54 14.61
N ILE A 9 11.54 -38.00 15.02
CA ILE A 9 10.28 -37.27 14.82
C ILE A 9 10.26 -35.97 15.64
N ALA A 10 10.73 -36.00 16.90
CA ALA A 10 10.85 -34.81 17.71
C ALA A 10 11.83 -33.80 17.09
N MET A 11 12.98 -34.26 16.58
CA MET A 11 13.98 -33.40 15.95
C MET A 11 13.49 -32.81 14.61
N ILE A 12 12.72 -33.56 13.82
CA ILE A 12 12.07 -33.04 12.60
C ILE A 12 10.96 -32.04 12.95
N MET A 13 10.18 -32.27 14.01
CA MET A 13 9.20 -31.30 14.51
C MET A 13 9.87 -30.03 15.04
N THR A 14 10.98 -30.15 15.77
CA THR A 14 11.74 -28.97 16.26
C THR A 14 12.39 -28.22 15.10
N LEU A 15 12.89 -28.91 14.06
CA LEU A 15 13.45 -28.29 12.86
C LEU A 15 12.37 -27.64 11.98
N ALA A 16 11.18 -28.23 11.88
CA ALA A 16 10.02 -27.65 11.19
C ALA A 16 9.43 -26.44 11.94
N LEU A 17 9.63 -26.37 13.27
CA LEU A 17 9.27 -25.21 14.09
C LEU A 17 10.33 -24.09 14.04
N THR A 18 11.58 -24.38 13.64
CA THR A 18 12.63 -23.35 13.49
C THR A 18 12.69 -22.69 12.11
N THR A 19 11.99 -23.24 11.10
CA THR A 19 11.93 -22.63 9.75
C THR A 19 10.73 -21.73 9.54
N VAL A 20 9.89 -21.52 10.57
CA VAL A 20 9.20 -20.24 10.67
C VAL A 20 10.27 -19.24 11.10
N ALA A 21 11.13 -18.86 10.16
CA ALA A 21 11.76 -17.56 10.23
C ALA A 21 10.62 -16.60 10.53
N LEU A 22 10.70 -15.93 11.68
CA LEU A 22 9.93 -14.72 11.92
C LEU A 22 10.21 -13.84 10.71
N ALA A 23 9.33 -13.88 9.71
CA ALA A 23 9.27 -12.82 8.73
C ALA A 23 9.05 -11.59 9.60
N GLU A 24 10.04 -10.72 9.66
CA GLU A 24 9.88 -9.42 10.27
C GLU A 24 8.67 -8.81 9.58
N GLU A 25 7.54 -8.76 10.30
CA GLU A 25 6.31 -8.23 9.75
C GLU A 25 6.59 -6.77 9.42
N ALA A 26 6.56 -6.43 8.13
CA ALA A 26 6.82 -5.08 7.69
C ALA A 26 5.76 -4.17 8.31
N THR A 27 6.21 -3.24 9.14
CA THR A 27 5.37 -2.25 9.81
C THR A 27 5.29 -1.02 8.92
N VAL A 28 4.08 -0.60 8.58
CA VAL A 28 3.79 0.64 7.87
C VAL A 28 2.96 1.51 8.80
N TYR A 29 3.25 2.80 8.83
CA TYR A 29 2.54 3.76 9.68
C TYR A 29 1.43 4.43 8.90
N VAL A 30 0.23 4.51 9.49
CA VAL A 30 -0.94 5.06 8.82
C VAL A 30 -1.50 6.23 9.61
N THR A 31 -1.74 7.33 8.89
CA THR A 31 -2.47 8.49 9.36
C THR A 31 -3.74 8.64 8.56
N VAL A 32 -4.85 8.95 9.24
CA VAL A 32 -6.13 9.26 8.59
C VAL A 32 -6.63 10.60 9.12
N SER A 33 -6.79 11.56 8.22
CA SER A 33 -7.43 12.85 8.48
C SER A 33 -8.77 12.93 7.77
N VAL A 34 -9.83 13.29 8.49
CA VAL A 34 -11.17 13.53 7.95
C VAL A 34 -11.58 14.95 8.30
N ASP A 35 -11.91 15.76 7.31
CA ASP A 35 -12.38 17.15 7.51
C ASP A 35 -11.42 18.01 8.34
N GLY A 36 -10.11 17.77 8.21
CA GLY A 36 -9.09 18.45 8.99
C GLY A 36 -9.03 18.02 10.46
N GLN A 37 -9.50 16.82 10.79
CA GLN A 37 -9.35 16.18 12.08
C GLN A 37 -8.57 14.88 11.96
N LEU A 38 -7.58 14.66 12.82
CA LEU A 38 -6.87 13.38 12.89
C LEU A 38 -7.76 12.34 13.57
N VAL A 39 -8.08 11.28 12.85
CA VAL A 39 -8.82 10.12 13.35
C VAL A 39 -7.88 8.96 13.67
N VAL A 40 -6.78 8.86 12.92
CA VAL A 40 -5.67 7.93 13.17
C VAL A 40 -4.38 8.73 13.00
N ALA A 41 -3.46 8.64 13.96
CA ALA A 41 -2.19 9.35 13.93
C ALA A 41 -1.03 8.36 13.93
N ALA A 42 -0.39 8.19 12.76
CA ALA A 42 0.79 7.36 12.53
C ALA A 42 0.76 5.99 13.24
N GLN A 43 -0.37 5.30 13.19
CA GLN A 43 -0.51 4.02 13.86
C GLN A 43 0.15 2.90 13.04
N PRO A 44 0.88 1.98 13.69
CA PRO A 44 1.53 0.87 12.99
C PRO A 44 0.51 -0.15 12.47
N ILE A 45 0.74 -0.64 11.26
CA ILE A 45 -0.02 -1.68 10.58
C ILE A 45 0.95 -2.68 9.95
N SER A 46 0.66 -3.97 10.12
CA SER A 46 1.33 -5.08 9.42
C SER A 46 0.41 -5.60 8.32
N PRO A 47 0.48 -5.05 7.07
CA PRO A 47 -0.41 -5.49 6.01
C PRO A 47 0.01 -6.88 5.50
N SER A 48 -0.96 -7.73 5.13
CA SER A 48 -0.66 -8.98 4.43
C SER A 48 -0.26 -8.76 2.97
N GLU A 49 -0.77 -7.68 2.37
CA GLU A 49 -0.47 -7.27 1.01
C GLU A 49 0.41 -6.02 1.04
N MET A 50 1.61 -6.11 0.47
CA MET A 50 2.63 -5.06 0.51
C MET A 50 2.43 -3.99 -0.59
N THR A 51 1.20 -3.53 -0.73
CA THR A 51 0.79 -2.41 -1.61
C THR A 51 0.15 -1.32 -0.78
N VAL A 52 0.04 -0.10 -1.32
CA VAL A 52 -0.68 0.98 -0.63
C VAL A 52 -2.15 0.61 -0.42
N ASP A 53 -2.84 0.01 -1.42
CA ASP A 53 -4.22 -0.48 -1.28
C ASP A 53 -4.34 -1.52 -0.14
N GLY A 54 -3.39 -2.46 -0.08
CA GLY A 54 -3.31 -3.47 0.98
C GLY A 54 -3.18 -2.87 2.37
N VAL A 55 -2.32 -1.85 2.53
CA VAL A 55 -2.19 -1.10 3.80
C VAL A 55 -3.48 -0.38 4.15
N LEU A 56 -4.10 0.31 3.20
CA LEU A 56 -5.33 1.05 3.46
C LEU A 56 -6.47 0.12 3.87
N ARG A 57 -6.63 -1.06 3.24
CA ARG A 57 -7.59 -2.09 3.68
C ARG A 57 -7.30 -2.57 5.10
N ALA A 58 -6.05 -2.89 5.40
CA ALA A 58 -5.64 -3.33 6.73
C ALA A 58 -5.89 -2.23 7.80
N ALA A 59 -5.62 -0.97 7.48
CA ALA A 59 -5.91 0.16 8.36
C ALA A 59 -7.41 0.34 8.62
N HIS A 60 -8.26 0.16 7.60
CA HIS A 60 -9.71 0.16 7.79
C HIS A 60 -10.16 -1.00 8.69
N ALA A 61 -9.65 -2.20 8.45
CA ALA A 61 -9.96 -3.37 9.29
C ALA A 61 -9.55 -3.15 10.76
N ALA A 62 -8.43 -2.46 11.00
CA ALA A 62 -7.90 -2.22 12.34
C ALA A 62 -8.58 -1.07 13.08
N PHE A 63 -8.81 0.07 12.41
CA PHE A 63 -9.16 1.33 13.09
C PHE A 63 -10.51 1.92 12.70
N PHE A 64 -11.12 1.50 11.59
CA PHE A 64 -12.45 1.96 11.23
C PHE A 64 -13.52 1.05 11.88
N PRO A 65 -14.50 1.58 12.63
CA PRO A 65 -15.52 0.75 13.29
C PRO A 65 -16.34 -0.15 12.36
N GLY A 66 -16.50 0.24 11.09
CA GLY A 66 -17.15 -0.59 10.06
C GLY A 66 -16.22 -1.58 9.36
N GLY A 67 -14.95 -1.67 9.76
CA GLY A 67 -13.92 -2.49 9.11
C GLY A 67 -13.76 -2.16 7.62
N GLU A 68 -13.49 -3.17 6.81
CA GLU A 68 -13.31 -2.99 5.36
C GLU A 68 -14.57 -2.49 4.63
N SER A 69 -15.76 -2.54 5.22
CA SER A 69 -16.98 -2.00 4.57
C SER A 69 -16.95 -0.48 4.38
N GLY A 70 -16.03 0.21 5.08
CA GLY A 70 -15.74 1.63 4.91
C GLY A 70 -14.86 1.94 3.70
N TYR A 71 -14.36 0.93 2.99
CA TYR A 71 -13.39 1.06 1.90
C TYR A 71 -13.91 0.44 0.60
N GLU A 72 -13.82 1.18 -0.49
CA GLU A 72 -14.13 0.70 -1.83
C GLU A 72 -13.10 1.28 -2.80
N ALA A 73 -12.50 0.39 -3.58
CA ALA A 73 -11.51 0.75 -4.59
C ALA A 73 -11.56 -0.24 -5.76
N GLY A 74 -11.21 0.23 -6.94
CA GLY A 74 -11.18 -0.57 -8.15
C GLY A 74 -10.92 0.26 -9.39
N ILE A 75 -10.97 -0.38 -10.57
CA ILE A 75 -10.85 0.32 -11.84
C ILE A 75 -12.15 1.10 -12.08
N ASP A 76 -12.04 2.42 -12.07
CA ASP A 76 -13.15 3.28 -12.44
C ASP A 76 -13.43 3.14 -13.95
N PRO A 77 -14.68 2.83 -14.35
CA PRO A 77 -15.00 2.55 -15.74
C PRO A 77 -15.02 3.80 -16.63
N MET A 78 -15.10 5.00 -16.04
CA MET A 78 -15.13 6.26 -16.79
C MET A 78 -13.72 6.74 -17.13
N TRP A 79 -12.77 6.58 -16.20
CA TRP A 79 -11.38 7.02 -16.37
C TRP A 79 -10.41 5.88 -16.70
N ASN A 80 -10.86 4.62 -16.60
CA ASN A 80 -10.03 3.42 -16.75
C ASN A 80 -8.76 3.47 -15.89
N MET A 81 -8.93 3.94 -14.65
CA MET A 81 -7.85 4.15 -13.68
C MET A 81 -8.26 3.55 -12.34
N PHE A 82 -7.30 3.02 -11.59
CA PHE A 82 -7.57 2.59 -10.22
C PHE A 82 -7.91 3.79 -9.34
N LEU A 83 -9.10 3.79 -8.76
CA LEU A 83 -9.58 4.82 -7.85
C LEU A 83 -10.07 4.19 -6.56
N ILE A 84 -9.78 4.87 -5.46
CA ILE A 84 -10.46 4.67 -4.20
C ILE A 84 -11.71 5.55 -4.28
N SER A 85 -12.88 4.92 -4.38
CA SER A 85 -14.19 5.58 -4.51
C SER A 85 -14.86 5.81 -3.15
N LYS A 86 -14.41 5.07 -2.13
CA LYS A 86 -14.86 5.20 -0.76
C LYS A 86 -13.72 4.92 0.21
N ALA A 87 -13.56 5.79 1.20
CA ALA A 87 -12.64 5.56 2.30
C ALA A 87 -13.20 6.17 3.59
N TRP A 88 -12.92 5.52 4.72
CA TRP A 88 -13.44 5.84 6.05
C TRP A 88 -14.97 6.01 6.12
N GLY A 89 -15.70 5.28 5.26
CA GLY A 89 -17.15 5.38 5.16
C GLY A 89 -17.67 6.53 4.28
N ILE A 90 -16.78 7.38 3.76
CA ILE A 90 -17.10 8.56 2.95
C ILE A 90 -16.94 8.21 1.47
N ASN A 91 -17.96 8.48 0.65
CA ASN A 91 -17.92 8.29 -0.80
C ASN A 91 -17.17 9.44 -1.46
N THR A 92 -15.84 9.40 -1.39
CA THR A 92 -14.94 10.41 -1.94
C THR A 92 -13.62 9.75 -2.34
N THR A 93 -12.90 10.40 -3.24
CA THR A 93 -11.52 10.01 -3.56
C THR A 93 -10.57 10.72 -2.61
N PRO A 94 -9.87 10.00 -1.72
CA PRO A 94 -8.94 10.60 -0.78
C PRO A 94 -7.66 11.07 -1.47
N PHE A 95 -6.97 12.04 -0.86
CA PHE A 95 -5.55 12.18 -1.11
C PHE A 95 -4.81 11.09 -0.35
N VAL A 96 -3.96 10.34 -1.05
CA VAL A 96 -3.09 9.32 -0.45
C VAL A 96 -1.65 9.72 -0.70
N ILE A 97 -0.90 9.86 0.38
CA ILE A 97 0.50 10.26 0.40
C ILE A 97 1.30 9.09 0.92
N LEU A 98 2.33 8.70 0.16
CA LEU A 98 3.31 7.72 0.59
C LEU A 98 4.61 8.47 0.86
N ASN A 99 5.03 8.43 2.11
CA ASN A 99 6.17 9.16 2.65
C ASN A 99 6.07 10.67 2.38
N ASP A 100 6.90 11.19 1.47
CA ASP A 100 7.07 12.60 1.24
C ASP A 100 6.17 13.16 0.12
N ALA A 101 5.49 12.32 -0.68
CA ALA A 101 4.70 12.76 -1.83
C ALA A 101 3.36 12.01 -2.07
N PRO A 102 2.34 12.68 -2.63
CA PRO A 102 1.08 12.07 -3.05
C PRO A 102 1.27 11.00 -4.13
N LEU A 103 0.43 9.98 -4.12
CA LEU A 103 0.27 9.09 -5.27
C LEU A 103 -0.20 9.87 -6.50
N GLY A 104 0.35 9.53 -7.66
CA GLY A 104 0.19 10.25 -8.92
C GLY A 104 1.10 11.48 -9.07
N ALA A 105 1.83 11.90 -8.03
CA ALA A 105 2.85 12.93 -8.18
C ALA A 105 4.10 12.36 -8.92
N PRO A 106 4.95 13.21 -9.53
CA PRO A 106 6.16 12.73 -10.23
C PRO A 106 7.09 11.86 -9.37
N ALA A 107 7.15 12.11 -8.06
CA ALA A 107 7.94 11.32 -7.12
C ALA A 107 7.30 9.95 -6.81
N ASN A 108 5.97 9.84 -6.91
CA ASN A 108 5.18 8.64 -6.62
C ASN A 108 4.12 8.42 -7.73
N PRO A 109 4.52 8.09 -8.96
CA PRO A 109 3.62 8.11 -10.12
C PRO A 109 2.59 6.97 -10.15
N GLY A 110 2.69 5.99 -9.25
CA GLY A 110 1.82 4.81 -9.22
C GLY A 110 0.44 5.07 -8.60
N THR A 111 -0.47 4.14 -8.86
CA THR A 111 -1.76 4.01 -8.18
C THR A 111 -1.65 3.09 -6.96
N ALA A 112 -2.62 3.16 -6.05
CA ALA A 112 -2.54 2.48 -4.76
C ALA A 112 -2.44 0.94 -4.86
N ASP A 113 -3.04 0.33 -5.88
CA ASP A 113 -3.04 -1.12 -6.12
C ASP A 113 -1.68 -1.70 -6.54
N VAL A 114 -0.82 -0.89 -7.13
CA VAL A 114 0.48 -1.36 -7.66
C VAL A 114 1.68 -0.71 -6.97
N THR A 115 1.48 0.38 -6.23
CA THR A 115 2.58 1.05 -5.53
C THR A 115 3.00 0.21 -4.33
N PRO A 116 4.23 -0.33 -4.32
CA PRO A 116 4.70 -1.19 -3.25
C PRO A 116 5.02 -0.36 -2.00
N VAL A 117 4.81 -0.97 -0.84
CA VAL A 117 5.23 -0.40 0.46
C VAL A 117 6.37 -1.21 1.06
N LYS A 118 7.09 -0.60 1.98
CA LYS A 118 8.25 -1.16 2.69
C LYS A 118 8.10 -0.94 4.19
N ASN A 119 8.87 -1.69 4.96
CA ASN A 119 8.97 -1.48 6.40
C ASN A 119 9.38 -0.03 6.71
N GLY A 120 8.68 0.62 7.62
CA GLY A 120 8.86 2.01 8.03
C GLY A 120 8.12 3.04 7.16
N ASP A 121 7.51 2.67 6.03
CA ASP A 121 6.79 3.66 5.21
C ASP A 121 5.69 4.35 6.02
N ASN A 122 5.46 5.64 5.73
CA ASN A 122 4.38 6.42 6.31
C ASN A 122 3.32 6.69 5.23
N ILE A 123 2.07 6.36 5.51
CA ILE A 123 0.94 6.62 4.62
C ILE A 123 0.00 7.60 5.28
N ILE A 124 -0.28 8.70 4.61
CA ILE A 124 -1.24 9.70 5.07
C ILE A 124 -2.43 9.69 4.10
N MET A 125 -3.61 9.46 4.64
CA MET A 125 -4.87 9.50 3.90
C MET A 125 -5.69 10.69 4.39
N SER A 126 -5.95 11.65 3.49
CA SER A 126 -6.70 12.86 3.79
C SER A 126 -8.04 12.85 3.04
N LEU A 127 -9.12 12.98 3.81
CA LEU A 127 -10.50 12.90 3.31
C LEU A 127 -11.27 14.17 3.63
N SER A 128 -12.22 14.48 2.76
CA SER A 128 -13.26 15.47 3.01
C SER A 128 -14.62 14.84 2.80
N SER A 129 -15.52 15.07 3.73
CA SER A 129 -16.93 14.70 3.63
C SER A 129 -17.74 15.67 2.77
N ASP A 130 -17.19 16.85 2.48
CA ASP A 130 -17.79 17.85 1.60
C ASP A 130 -17.10 17.87 0.22
N PRO A 131 -17.79 17.47 -0.86
CA PRO A 131 -17.19 17.49 -2.21
C PRO A 131 -16.84 18.89 -2.72
N MET A 132 -17.35 19.96 -2.10
CA MET A 132 -17.03 21.34 -2.44
C MET A 132 -15.78 21.87 -1.70
N VAL A 133 -15.30 21.15 -0.68
CA VAL A 133 -14.12 21.53 0.11
C VAL A 133 -13.11 20.39 0.00
N PRO A 134 -12.10 20.49 -0.88
CA PRO A 134 -11.11 19.43 -0.99
C PRO A 134 -10.35 19.26 0.33
N ALA A 135 -10.02 18.02 0.67
CA ALA A 135 -9.15 17.75 1.82
C ALA A 135 -7.77 18.37 1.60
N LYS A 136 -7.09 18.73 2.69
CA LYS A 136 -5.71 19.21 2.61
C LYS A 136 -4.75 18.01 2.54
N ALA A 137 -3.89 18.00 1.54
CA ALA A 137 -2.87 16.98 1.36
C ALA A 137 -1.55 17.49 1.95
N VAL A 138 -1.17 16.98 3.12
CA VAL A 138 0.08 17.35 3.79
C VAL A 138 0.94 16.11 3.96
N SER A 139 2.18 16.16 3.46
CA SER A 139 3.19 15.14 3.74
C SER A 139 4.06 15.56 4.90
N LEU A 140 4.61 14.57 5.62
CA LEU A 140 5.57 14.79 6.69
C LEU A 140 6.81 13.93 6.47
N THR A 141 7.96 14.53 6.77
CA THR A 141 9.22 13.80 6.92
C THR A 141 9.81 14.10 8.28
N ALA A 142 10.58 13.15 8.82
CA ALA A 142 11.23 13.25 10.11
C ALA A 142 12.72 12.91 9.96
N LEU A 143 13.58 13.79 10.46
CA LEU A 143 15.02 13.56 10.59
C LEU A 143 15.37 13.53 12.07
N VAL A 144 15.80 12.37 12.56
CA VAL A 144 16.13 12.15 13.97
C VAL A 144 17.63 12.28 14.20
N GLU A 145 18.01 13.15 15.14
CA GLU A 145 19.39 13.39 15.54
C GLU A 145 19.50 13.29 17.07
N GLY A 146 19.88 12.11 17.58
CA GLY A 146 19.96 11.87 19.01
C GLY A 146 18.58 11.82 19.67
N ALA A 147 18.28 12.80 20.52
CA ALA A 147 17.00 12.92 21.22
C ALA A 147 16.06 13.98 20.61
N GLU A 148 16.48 14.58 19.51
CA GLU A 148 15.73 15.59 18.78
C GLU A 148 15.27 15.04 17.43
N VAL A 149 14.12 15.56 16.97
CA VAL A 149 13.57 15.29 15.66
C VAL A 149 13.31 16.62 14.96
N THR A 150 13.74 16.71 13.71
CA THR A 150 13.37 17.78 12.79
C THR A 150 12.27 17.25 11.88
N ILE A 151 11.06 17.78 12.05
CA ILE A 151 9.94 17.49 11.16
C ILE A 151 9.93 18.50 10.02
N THR A 152 9.55 18.07 8.83
CA THR A 152 9.27 18.97 7.70
C THR A 152 7.92 18.64 7.09
N ALA A 153 7.05 19.64 7.06
CA ALA A 153 5.69 19.56 6.54
C ALA A 153 5.59 20.22 5.17
N THR A 154 5.02 19.50 4.21
CA THR A 154 4.83 19.98 2.84
C THR A 154 3.35 19.95 2.49
N ASP A 155 2.81 21.09 2.08
CA ASP A 155 1.46 21.21 1.53
C ASP A 155 1.48 20.84 0.05
N TRP A 156 0.51 20.05 -0.38
CA TRP A 156 0.35 19.59 -1.75
C TRP A 156 -0.99 20.05 -2.31
N VAL A 157 -0.95 20.64 -3.51
CA VAL A 157 -2.13 21.09 -4.22
C VAL A 157 -2.21 20.38 -5.57
N LEU A 158 -3.29 19.64 -5.77
CA LEU A 158 -3.63 19.05 -7.06
C LEU A 158 -4.38 20.06 -7.92
N ASP A 159 -3.85 20.34 -9.11
CA ASP A 159 -4.61 21.01 -10.16
C ASP A 159 -5.48 19.98 -10.89
N PHE A 160 -6.79 20.04 -10.69
CA PHE A 160 -7.77 19.15 -11.31
C PHE A 160 -7.96 19.38 -12.82
N THR A 161 -7.42 20.46 -13.36
CA THR A 161 -7.45 20.75 -14.80
C THR A 161 -6.35 19.98 -15.54
N THR A 162 -5.17 19.89 -14.91
CA THR A 162 -3.97 19.29 -15.51
C THR A 162 -3.59 17.95 -14.88
N PHE A 163 -4.24 17.57 -13.78
CA PHE A 163 -3.91 16.42 -12.95
C PHE A 163 -2.45 16.43 -12.48
N SER A 164 -1.92 17.61 -12.17
CA SER A 164 -0.55 17.79 -11.70
C SER A 164 -0.52 18.31 -10.27
N TYR A 165 0.37 17.75 -9.47
CA TYR A 165 0.66 18.25 -8.13
C TYR A 165 1.67 19.40 -8.17
N SER A 166 1.42 20.39 -7.31
CA SER A 166 2.39 21.38 -6.88
C SER A 166 2.57 21.28 -5.36
N SER A 167 3.70 21.75 -4.85
CA SER A 167 3.98 21.71 -3.42
C SER A 167 4.61 22.99 -2.92
N SER A 168 4.42 23.25 -1.62
CA SER A 168 5.07 24.33 -0.90
C SER A 168 5.30 23.94 0.56
N PRO A 169 6.31 24.51 1.23
CA PRO A 169 6.47 24.33 2.66
C PRO A 169 5.24 24.80 3.43
N LEU A 170 4.77 23.98 4.38
CA LEU A 170 3.63 24.33 5.21
C LEU A 170 4.10 25.15 6.42
N ALA A 171 4.20 26.47 6.27
CA ALA A 171 4.65 27.38 7.32
C ALA A 171 3.56 27.74 8.35
N ASN A 172 3.97 28.05 9.57
CA ASN A 172 3.10 28.42 10.71
C ASN A 172 2.01 27.39 11.04
N ALA A 173 2.25 26.12 10.73
CA ALA A 173 1.36 25.04 11.11
C ALA A 173 1.69 24.58 12.54
N GLU A 174 0.65 24.39 13.34
CA GLU A 174 0.81 23.89 14.70
C GLU A 174 1.22 22.42 14.68
N VAL A 175 2.33 22.14 15.36
CA VAL A 175 2.83 20.79 15.60
C VAL A 175 2.39 20.37 16.99
N ILE A 176 1.79 19.20 17.12
CA ILE A 176 1.27 18.66 18.37
C ILE A 176 1.77 17.24 18.63
N ASP A 177 1.72 16.85 19.89
CA ASP A 177 1.65 15.44 20.28
C ASP A 177 0.20 14.97 20.11
N PRO A 178 -0.11 14.05 19.17
CA PRO A 178 -1.48 13.65 18.89
C PRO A 178 -2.12 12.82 20.01
N GLU A 179 -1.34 12.21 20.90
CA GLU A 179 -1.88 11.42 22.02
C GLU A 179 -2.39 12.33 23.14
N THR A 180 -1.62 13.37 23.48
CA THR A 180 -1.96 14.30 24.57
C THR A 180 -2.68 15.56 24.11
N GLY A 181 -2.60 15.89 22.82
CA GLY A 181 -3.08 17.16 22.25
C GLY A 181 -2.20 18.37 22.62
N THR A 182 -1.01 18.13 23.18
CA THR A 182 -0.11 19.20 23.61
C THR A 182 0.55 19.85 22.40
N SER A 183 0.55 21.18 22.36
CA SER A 183 1.27 21.96 21.35
C SER A 183 2.78 21.87 21.59
N LEU A 184 3.53 21.45 20.57
CA LEU A 184 4.98 21.30 20.57
C LEU A 184 5.67 22.50 19.89
N GLY A 185 4.92 23.30 19.13
CA GLY A 185 5.41 24.50 18.46
C GLY A 185 4.71 24.76 17.13
N PHE A 186 5.33 25.60 16.31
CA PHE A 186 4.84 25.93 14.97
C PHE A 186 5.97 25.80 13.96
N THR A 187 5.64 25.31 12.76
CA THR A 187 6.62 25.24 11.67
C THR A 187 7.10 26.61 11.23
N ASP A 188 8.37 26.70 10.85
CA ASP A 188 8.99 27.91 10.33
C ASP A 188 8.60 28.19 8.86
N ALA A 189 9.24 29.18 8.23
CA ALA A 189 8.99 29.53 6.83
C ALA A 189 9.35 28.41 5.82
N ASN A 190 10.18 27.45 6.22
CA ASN A 190 10.54 26.28 5.44
C ASN A 190 9.68 25.07 5.78
N GLY A 191 8.60 25.25 6.55
CA GLY A 191 7.71 24.18 6.97
C GLY A 191 8.35 23.23 7.98
N SER A 192 9.43 23.64 8.65
CA SER A 192 10.20 22.77 9.54
C SER A 192 10.08 23.17 11.00
N LEU A 193 10.21 22.19 11.89
CA LEU A 193 10.33 22.42 13.33
C LEU A 193 11.26 21.37 13.95
N THR A 194 12.20 21.81 14.78
CA THR A 194 13.06 20.92 15.58
C THR A 194 12.60 20.93 17.02
N ILE A 195 12.34 19.75 17.58
CA ILE A 195 11.85 19.53 18.93
C ILE A 195 12.49 18.30 19.54
N SER A 196 12.44 18.18 20.87
CA SER A 196 12.70 16.90 21.54
C SER A 196 11.61 15.89 21.18
N ILE A 197 11.99 14.63 21.00
CA ILE A 197 11.05 13.54 20.68
C ILE A 197 10.04 13.41 21.84
N PRO A 198 8.72 13.50 21.58
CA PRO A 198 7.71 13.37 22.62
C PRO A 198 7.67 11.92 23.16
N GLU A 199 7.18 11.74 24.39
CA GLU A 199 7.08 10.41 25.00
C GLU A 199 6.17 9.45 24.21
N SER A 200 5.15 9.98 23.53
CA SER A 200 4.28 9.21 22.63
C SER A 200 5.01 8.65 21.41
N GLY A 201 6.21 9.16 21.10
CA GLY A 201 7.00 8.76 19.93
C GLY A 201 6.39 9.19 18.60
N VAL A 202 5.31 9.97 18.59
CA VAL A 202 4.60 10.43 17.38
C VAL A 202 4.44 11.95 17.42
N VAL A 203 4.58 12.57 16.26
CA VAL A 203 4.37 14.00 16.07
C VAL A 203 3.37 14.23 14.95
N ALA A 204 2.57 15.27 15.06
CA ALA A 204 1.52 15.56 14.09
C ALA A 204 1.41 17.04 13.77
N ILE A 205 1.05 17.35 12.52
CA ILE A 205 0.44 18.63 12.19
C ILE A 205 -1.03 18.56 12.60
N ASN A 206 -1.46 19.51 13.44
CA ASN A 206 -2.78 19.50 14.05
C ASN A 206 -3.89 19.27 13.00
N GLY A 207 -4.59 18.14 13.12
CA GLY A 207 -5.71 17.78 12.26
C GLY A 207 -5.36 17.21 10.87
N LEU A 208 -4.09 17.21 10.46
CA LEU A 208 -3.73 16.99 9.04
C LEU A 208 -2.90 15.73 8.79
N ALA A 209 -1.75 15.61 9.43
CA ALA A 209 -0.77 14.56 9.14
C ALA A 209 -0.02 14.17 10.40
N ALA A 210 0.44 12.92 10.50
CA ALA A 210 1.28 12.46 11.60
C ALA A 210 2.41 11.55 11.07
N ILE A 211 3.47 11.44 11.86
CA ILE A 211 4.65 10.63 11.56
C ILE A 211 5.29 10.14 12.87
N PRO A 212 5.85 8.91 12.92
CA PRO A 212 6.70 8.50 14.03
C PRO A 212 7.94 9.40 14.14
N ALA A 213 8.22 9.86 15.34
CA ALA A 213 9.34 10.73 15.68
C ALA A 213 10.58 9.97 16.21
N ASP A 214 10.47 8.65 16.38
CA ASP A 214 11.53 7.78 16.90
C ASP A 214 12.53 7.30 15.83
N GLY A 215 12.34 7.72 14.58
CA GLY A 215 13.19 7.35 13.45
C GLY A 215 12.85 5.99 12.84
N SER A 216 11.77 5.35 13.27
CA SER A 216 11.26 4.11 12.66
C SER A 216 10.63 4.34 11.29
N SER A 217 10.29 5.60 10.96
CA SER A 217 9.75 5.94 9.65
C SER A 217 10.85 6.04 8.58
N ALA A 218 10.56 5.52 7.39
CA ALA A 218 11.36 5.67 6.18
C ALA A 218 11.18 7.05 5.51
N SER A 219 10.26 7.88 6.01
CA SER A 219 9.98 9.23 5.51
C SER A 219 11.04 10.24 5.95
N VAL A 220 12.24 10.14 5.38
CA VAL A 220 13.34 11.10 5.65
C VAL A 220 13.37 12.21 4.58
N PRO A 221 13.71 13.47 4.95
CA PRO A 221 13.80 14.57 3.99
C PRO A 221 14.73 14.27 2.82
N GLY A 222 14.28 14.52 1.59
CA GLY A 222 15.08 14.31 0.39
C GLY A 222 15.26 12.85 -0.01
N SER A 223 14.53 11.91 0.62
CA SER A 223 14.35 10.55 0.11
C SER A 223 13.58 10.62 -1.22
N THR A 224 14.28 10.87 -2.33
CA THR A 224 13.69 10.67 -3.65
C THR A 224 13.45 9.17 -3.79
N GLY A 225 12.27 8.73 -3.35
CA GLY A 225 11.78 7.36 -3.44
C GLY A 225 11.55 6.94 -4.89
N ALA A 226 12.56 7.04 -5.76
CA ALA A 226 12.68 6.06 -6.81
C ALA A 226 12.87 4.71 -6.10
N PRO A 227 11.99 3.71 -6.34
CA PRO A 227 12.28 2.36 -5.90
C PRO A 227 13.67 2.04 -6.43
N ALA A 228 14.60 1.68 -5.55
CA ALA A 228 15.83 1.03 -6.00
C ALA A 228 15.37 -0.12 -6.89
N ALA A 229 15.73 -0.07 -8.18
CA ALA A 229 15.57 -1.21 -9.05
C ALA A 229 16.10 -2.43 -8.27
N PRO A 230 15.37 -3.57 -8.26
CA PRO A 230 15.76 -4.73 -7.49
C PRO A 230 17.26 -4.94 -7.67
N ALA A 231 18.02 -4.98 -6.57
CA ALA A 231 19.42 -5.29 -6.65
C ALA A 231 19.53 -6.59 -7.47
N ALA A 232 20.23 -6.53 -8.60
CA ALA A 232 20.49 -7.72 -9.39
C ALA A 232 20.97 -8.80 -8.41
N PRO A 233 20.41 -10.03 -8.46
CA PRO A 233 20.76 -11.08 -7.53
C PRO A 233 22.28 -11.13 -7.37
N ALA A 234 22.76 -11.14 -6.13
CA ALA A 234 24.19 -11.20 -5.86
C ALA A 234 24.78 -12.34 -6.70
N ALA A 235 25.72 -11.99 -7.58
CA ALA A 235 26.34 -12.96 -8.46
C ALA A 235 26.88 -14.13 -7.60
N PRO A 236 26.53 -15.39 -7.92
CA PRO A 236 27.11 -16.53 -7.24
C PRO A 236 28.63 -16.43 -7.28
N ALA A 237 29.29 -16.74 -6.16
CA ALA A 237 30.75 -16.78 -6.10
C ALA A 237 31.29 -17.64 -7.26
N ALA A 238 32.18 -17.06 -8.06
CA ALA A 238 32.67 -17.62 -9.31
C ALA A 238 33.30 -19.01 -9.11
N PRO A 239 32.82 -20.05 -9.82
CA PRO A 239 33.63 -21.23 -10.13
C PRO A 239 34.67 -20.84 -11.19
N GLN A 240 35.92 -21.25 -10.98
CA GLN A 240 37.03 -20.99 -11.90
C GLN A 240 36.73 -21.56 -13.30
N THR A 241 36.94 -20.74 -14.33
CA THR A 241 36.81 -21.11 -15.75
C THR A 241 37.86 -22.17 -16.14
N PRO A 242 37.51 -23.10 -17.06
CA PRO A 242 38.15 -22.98 -18.37
C PRO A 242 37.23 -23.14 -19.58
N ALA A 243 37.47 -22.26 -20.56
CA ALA A 243 37.22 -22.28 -22.01
C ALA A 243 35.78 -22.36 -22.58
N GLN A 244 35.50 -21.36 -23.42
CA GLN A 244 34.34 -21.10 -24.28
C GLN A 244 34.17 -22.14 -25.41
N PRO A 245 32.94 -22.43 -25.89
CA PRO A 245 32.42 -21.79 -27.12
C PRO A 245 30.99 -21.21 -27.00
N THR A 246 30.62 -20.45 -28.03
CA THR A 246 29.64 -19.36 -28.14
C THR A 246 28.16 -19.74 -28.40
N ALA A 247 27.25 -18.84 -27.99
CA ALA A 247 25.90 -18.48 -28.52
C ALA A 247 24.69 -19.41 -28.25
N PRO A 248 23.42 -18.91 -28.26
CA PRO A 248 22.92 -17.58 -28.66
C PRO A 248 22.10 -16.81 -27.59
N GLU A 249 21.86 -15.53 -27.88
CA GLU A 249 20.93 -14.64 -27.15
C GLU A 249 19.49 -15.19 -27.21
N GLU A 250 18.81 -15.26 -26.06
CA GLU A 250 17.38 -15.57 -26.02
C GLU A 250 16.54 -14.29 -26.18
N ASP A 251 15.77 -14.29 -27.26
CA ASP A 251 14.77 -13.30 -27.64
C ASP A 251 13.46 -13.59 -26.89
N TYR A 252 13.07 -12.70 -25.99
CA TYR A 252 11.83 -12.82 -25.19
C TYR A 252 10.58 -12.38 -25.97
N SER A 253 10.43 -12.87 -27.21
CA SER A 253 9.18 -12.75 -27.94
C SER A 253 8.19 -13.82 -27.48
N LEU A 254 6.99 -13.39 -27.07
CA LEU A 254 5.82 -14.20 -26.72
C LEU A 254 5.34 -15.18 -27.83
N THR A 255 6.03 -15.21 -28.98
CA THR A 255 5.73 -16.11 -30.11
C THR A 255 6.62 -17.35 -30.18
N SER A 256 7.67 -17.47 -29.38
CA SER A 256 8.71 -18.50 -29.59
C SER A 256 8.59 -19.75 -28.72
N ASP A 257 7.82 -19.71 -27.63
CA ASP A 257 7.67 -20.87 -26.76
C ASP A 257 6.47 -21.75 -27.15
N LYS A 258 6.76 -22.77 -27.98
CA LYS A 258 5.77 -23.75 -28.44
C LYS A 258 5.08 -24.46 -27.29
N LEU A 259 5.73 -24.62 -26.13
CA LEU A 259 5.16 -25.34 -25.00
C LEU A 259 4.15 -24.46 -24.24
N LEU A 260 4.47 -23.18 -24.05
CA LEU A 260 3.54 -22.20 -23.49
C LEU A 260 2.34 -21.97 -24.41
N MET A 261 2.56 -21.84 -25.72
CA MET A 261 1.49 -21.72 -26.71
C MET A 261 0.60 -22.96 -26.75
N GLN A 262 1.17 -24.16 -26.58
CA GLN A 262 0.42 -25.41 -26.53
C GLN A 262 -0.40 -25.52 -25.23
N ILE A 263 0.12 -25.06 -24.08
CA ILE A 263 -0.63 -25.00 -22.82
C ILE A 263 -1.81 -24.01 -22.93
N VAL A 264 -1.59 -22.83 -23.50
CA VAL A 264 -2.65 -21.82 -23.68
C VAL A 264 -3.72 -22.30 -24.67
N ILE A 265 -3.33 -22.90 -25.80
CA ILE A 265 -4.27 -23.42 -26.79
C ILE A 265 -5.10 -24.58 -26.20
N TRP A 266 -4.48 -25.53 -25.51
CA TRP A 266 -5.21 -26.63 -24.88
C TRP A 266 -6.10 -26.17 -23.72
N GLY A 267 -5.65 -25.18 -22.94
CA GLY A 267 -6.45 -24.58 -21.86
C GLY A 267 -7.72 -23.91 -22.39
N ILE A 268 -7.62 -23.15 -23.49
CA ILE A 268 -8.77 -22.50 -24.12
C ILE A 268 -9.69 -23.55 -24.77
N ILE A 269 -9.15 -24.54 -25.48
CA ILE A 269 -9.96 -25.58 -26.14
C ILE A 269 -10.73 -26.45 -25.13
N LEU A 270 -10.17 -26.70 -23.93
CA LEU A 270 -10.85 -27.50 -22.89
C LEU A 270 -11.85 -26.68 -22.07
N LEU A 271 -11.53 -25.44 -21.71
CA LEU A 271 -12.37 -24.65 -20.81
C LEU A 271 -13.58 -24.02 -21.50
N LEU A 272 -13.43 -23.61 -22.76
CA LEU A 272 -14.48 -22.90 -23.50
C LEU A 272 -15.74 -23.75 -23.80
N PRO A 273 -15.67 -25.04 -24.16
CA PRO A 273 -16.86 -25.88 -24.30
C PRO A 273 -17.53 -26.19 -22.96
N ILE A 274 -16.77 -26.33 -21.88
CA ILE A 274 -17.33 -26.52 -20.52
C ILE A 274 -18.14 -25.29 -20.11
N PHE A 275 -17.59 -24.09 -20.35
CA PHE A 275 -18.26 -22.83 -20.05
C PHE A 275 -19.54 -22.63 -20.88
N LEU A 276 -19.53 -23.01 -22.16
CA LEU A 276 -20.72 -22.99 -23.02
C LEU A 276 -21.80 -24.00 -22.58
N ILE A 277 -21.41 -25.17 -22.09
CA ILE A 277 -22.35 -26.17 -21.55
C ILE A 277 -23.00 -25.63 -20.26
N ILE A 278 -22.22 -25.01 -19.36
CA ILE A 278 -22.74 -24.41 -18.13
C ILE A 278 -23.73 -23.28 -18.45
N MET A 279 -23.40 -22.40 -19.41
CA MET A 279 -24.31 -21.33 -19.83
C MET A 279 -25.61 -21.85 -20.47
N THR A 280 -25.54 -22.90 -21.28
CA THR A 280 -26.73 -23.47 -21.93
C THR A 280 -27.62 -24.24 -20.95
N ILE A 281 -27.05 -24.89 -19.93
CA ILE A 281 -27.81 -25.50 -18.83
C ILE A 281 -28.47 -24.42 -17.97
N GLY A 282 -27.76 -23.33 -17.66
CA GLY A 282 -28.30 -22.19 -16.89
C GLY A 282 -29.52 -21.56 -17.56
N ARG A 283 -29.43 -21.25 -18.86
CA ARG A 283 -30.57 -20.71 -19.64
C ARG A 283 -31.77 -21.66 -19.72
N LYS A 284 -31.52 -22.98 -19.72
CA LYS A 284 -32.62 -23.97 -19.72
C LYS A 284 -33.36 -24.01 -18.38
N GLN A 285 -32.67 -23.73 -17.27
CA GLN A 285 -33.32 -23.67 -15.95
C GLN A 285 -34.18 -22.41 -15.80
N GLU A 286 -33.74 -21.26 -16.30
CA GLU A 286 -34.53 -20.03 -16.31
C GLU A 286 -35.86 -20.20 -17.05
N HIS A 287 -35.84 -20.81 -18.24
CA HIS A 287 -37.06 -21.07 -19.01
C HIS A 287 -38.04 -22.03 -18.31
N ILE A 288 -37.53 -23.02 -17.58
CA ILE A 288 -38.38 -23.95 -16.80
C ILE A 288 -39.01 -23.21 -15.60
N TYR A 289 -38.26 -22.29 -14.97
CA TYR A 289 -38.75 -21.48 -13.86
C TYR A 289 -39.86 -20.52 -14.31
N GLU A 290 -39.68 -19.84 -15.45
CA GLU A 290 -40.70 -18.96 -16.03
C GLU A 290 -41.97 -19.70 -16.46
N GLN A 291 -41.84 -20.90 -17.04
CA GLN A 291 -43.01 -21.70 -17.44
C GLN A 291 -43.78 -22.25 -16.23
N ARG A 292 -43.11 -22.53 -15.11
CA ARG A 292 -43.78 -22.92 -13.86
C ARG A 292 -44.46 -21.73 -13.18
N SER A 293 -43.84 -20.54 -13.21
CA SER A 293 -44.46 -19.34 -12.60
C SER A 293 -45.74 -18.92 -13.32
N LYS A 294 -45.79 -19.02 -14.66
CA LYS A 294 -46.98 -18.72 -15.46
C LYS A 294 -48.15 -19.72 -15.32
N LYS A 295 -47.93 -20.91 -14.75
CA LYS A 295 -48.99 -21.92 -14.51
C LYS A 295 -49.68 -21.78 -13.15
N ILE A 296 -49.14 -20.93 -12.27
CA ILE A 296 -49.63 -20.74 -10.89
C ILE A 296 -50.38 -19.40 -10.75
N SER A 297 -50.38 -18.57 -11.80
CA SER A 297 -51.29 -17.42 -11.99
C SER A 297 -52.45 -17.80 -12.89
#